data_AF-A0A813LB73-F1
#
_entry.id   AF-A0A813LB73-F1
#
_cell.length_a   1.000
_cell.length_b   1.000
_cell.length_c   1.000
_cell.angle_alpha   90.00
_cell.angle_beta   90.00
_cell.angle_gamma   90.00
#
_symmetry.space_group_name_H-M   'P 1'
#
loop_
_entity.id
_entity.type
_entity.pdbx_description
1 polymer ?
#
loop_
_entity_poly.entity_id
_entity_poly.type
_entity_poly.pdbx_seq_one_letter_code
_entity_poly.pdbx_strand_id
1 'polypeptide(L)'
;MWRPARLPAQPAAQTHVNASSWTPRLLTSLFDHVSDSETVPVPPATLPNPGSMAHPELCRRPCIYFAAGSCANGSACGYCHLSHEHRPSHLDRRHRDMLSNLSETECLALLLPVLRCRAESTGLAAEAVEVLALLEDKTVACAATSA
;
A
#
# COMPACT_ATOMS: atom_id res chain seq x y z
N MET A 1 39.77 -15.62 -23.91
CA MET A 1 38.88 -16.39 -24.81
C MET A 1 37.86 -17.14 -23.97
N TRP A 2 36.63 -16.63 -23.86
CA TRP A 2 35.54 -17.26 -23.11
C TRP A 2 34.37 -17.49 -24.07
N ARG A 3 33.85 -18.72 -24.11
CA ARG A 3 32.69 -19.11 -24.94
C ARG A 3 31.47 -19.26 -24.03
N PRO A 4 30.30 -18.68 -24.34
CA PRO A 4 29.09 -18.95 -23.58
C PRO A 4 28.44 -20.26 -24.05
N ALA A 5 27.98 -21.07 -23.10
CA ALA A 5 27.09 -22.21 -23.36
C ALA A 5 25.69 -21.69 -23.74
N ARG A 6 25.11 -22.23 -24.82
CA ARG A 6 23.73 -21.91 -25.23
C ARG A 6 22.75 -22.63 -24.30
N LEU A 7 21.89 -21.88 -23.61
CA LEU A 7 20.71 -22.44 -22.95
C LEU A 7 19.65 -22.82 -24.00
N PRO A 8 18.91 -23.92 -23.81
CA PRO A 8 17.81 -24.28 -24.70
C PRO A 8 16.62 -23.32 -24.57
N ALA A 9 15.98 -23.07 -25.71
CA ALA A 9 14.81 -22.21 -25.84
C ALA A 9 13.61 -22.75 -25.07
N GLN A 10 12.94 -21.88 -24.30
CA GLN A 10 11.64 -22.16 -23.69
C GLN A 10 10.52 -21.94 -24.71
N PRO A 11 9.48 -22.80 -24.78
CA PRO A 11 8.33 -22.53 -25.63
C PRO A 11 7.41 -21.49 -24.98
N ALA A 12 6.88 -20.60 -25.83
CA ALA A 12 5.81 -19.68 -25.49
C ALA A 12 4.50 -20.45 -25.27
N ALA A 13 3.88 -20.29 -24.10
CA ALA A 13 2.53 -20.77 -23.85
C ALA A 13 1.64 -19.60 -23.45
N GLN A 14 0.50 -19.55 -24.16
CA GLN A 14 -0.43 -18.45 -24.27
C GLN A 14 -1.33 -18.30 -23.04
N THR A 15 -1.80 -17.06 -22.93
CA THR A 15 -2.89 -16.51 -22.13
C THR A 15 -4.10 -17.41 -21.95
N HIS A 16 -4.63 -17.51 -20.73
CA HIS A 16 -6.08 -17.41 -20.48
C HIS A 16 -6.30 -17.05 -19.00
N VAL A 17 -6.77 -15.83 -18.76
CA VAL A 17 -7.34 -15.41 -17.48
C VAL A 17 -8.70 -16.09 -17.32
N ASN A 18 -8.83 -17.00 -16.36
CA ASN A 18 -10.14 -17.57 -16.02
C ASN A 18 -10.76 -16.76 -14.88
N ALA A 19 -11.60 -15.80 -15.26
CA ALA A 19 -12.53 -15.12 -14.37
C ALA A 19 -13.72 -16.07 -14.06
N SER A 20 -13.52 -17.09 -13.22
CA SER A 20 -14.59 -17.97 -12.71
C SER A 20 -14.12 -18.78 -11.49
N SER A 21 -14.02 -18.15 -10.33
CA SER A 21 -14.03 -18.88 -9.05
C SER A 21 -14.67 -18.09 -7.91
N TRP A 22 -15.52 -17.13 -8.26
CA TRP A 22 -16.43 -16.50 -7.31
C TRP A 22 -17.72 -17.32 -7.31
N THR A 23 -17.74 -18.35 -6.47
CA THR A 23 -18.98 -18.99 -6.05
C THR A 23 -19.02 -19.01 -4.53
N PRO A 24 -19.99 -18.32 -3.90
CA PRO A 24 -20.25 -18.47 -2.48
C PRO A 24 -21.01 -19.79 -2.32
N ARG A 25 -20.34 -20.84 -1.86
CA ARG A 25 -21.02 -22.08 -1.51
C ARG A 25 -21.60 -21.94 -0.12
N LEU A 26 -22.88 -21.55 -0.11
CA LEU A 26 -23.87 -21.72 0.95
C LEU A 26 -23.50 -22.85 1.93
N LEU A 27 -23.04 -22.48 3.12
CA LEU A 27 -23.16 -23.34 4.30
C LEU A 27 -24.36 -22.82 5.10
N THR A 28 -25.54 -23.17 4.61
CA THR A 28 -26.78 -23.15 5.40
C THR A 28 -26.69 -24.18 6.51
N SER A 29 -27.12 -23.78 7.71
CA SER A 29 -27.66 -24.63 8.78
C SER A 29 -26.68 -25.23 9.81
N LEU A 30 -26.12 -24.39 10.67
CA LEU A 30 -25.78 -24.74 12.07
C LEU A 30 -26.02 -23.55 13.03
N PHE A 31 -27.13 -22.85 12.86
CA PHE A 31 -27.65 -21.91 13.85
C PHE A 31 -29.06 -22.33 14.20
N ASP A 32 -29.17 -23.25 15.15
CA ASP A 32 -30.36 -23.37 15.99
C ASP A 32 -29.92 -23.15 17.43
N HIS A 33 -30.55 -22.15 18.05
CA HIS A 33 -30.42 -21.68 19.44
C HIS A 33 -29.20 -20.80 19.78
N VAL A 34 -29.29 -19.51 19.44
CA VAL A 34 -28.62 -18.46 20.23
C VAL A 34 -29.62 -17.96 21.28
N SER A 35 -29.35 -18.33 22.53
CA SER A 35 -30.06 -17.85 23.72
C SER A 35 -29.57 -16.45 24.09
N ASP A 36 -30.49 -15.66 24.59
CA ASP A 36 -30.39 -14.24 24.94
C ASP A 36 -29.24 -13.89 25.91
N SER A 37 -28.67 -12.71 25.68
CA SER A 37 -27.84 -11.90 26.60
C SER A 37 -26.50 -12.45 27.10
N GLU A 38 -25.43 -12.06 26.40
CA GLU A 38 -24.26 -11.47 27.05
C GLU A 38 -23.53 -10.55 26.04
N THR A 39 -23.64 -9.24 26.23
CA THR A 39 -22.78 -8.26 25.54
C THR A 39 -21.34 -8.45 26.02
N VAL A 40 -20.55 -9.21 25.25
CA VAL A 40 -19.12 -9.31 25.48
C VAL A 40 -18.51 -7.92 25.24
N PRO A 41 -17.84 -7.31 26.25
CA PRO A 41 -17.13 -6.07 26.02
C PRO A 41 -15.99 -6.37 25.04
N VAL A 42 -16.11 -5.89 23.81
CA VAL A 42 -15.02 -5.89 22.84
C VAL A 42 -13.88 -5.10 23.50
N PRO A 43 -12.72 -5.73 23.80
CA PRO A 43 -11.61 -5.00 24.41
C PRO A 43 -11.26 -3.83 23.48
N PRO A 44 -10.95 -2.63 24.04
CA PRO A 44 -10.58 -1.51 23.21
C PRO A 44 -9.45 -1.96 22.30
N ALA A 45 -9.63 -1.79 21.00
CA ALA A 45 -8.63 -2.14 20.00
C ALA A 45 -7.37 -1.31 20.30
N THR A 46 -6.50 -1.84 21.15
CA THR A 46 -5.20 -1.26 21.44
C THR A 46 -4.46 -1.27 20.12
N LEU A 47 -4.36 -0.09 19.51
CA LEU A 47 -3.63 0.10 18.26
C LEU A 47 -2.26 -0.56 18.42
N PRO A 48 -1.91 -1.53 17.56
CA PRO A 48 -0.75 -2.38 17.76
C PRO A 48 0.50 -1.54 17.51
N ASN A 49 1.10 -0.97 18.54
CA ASN A 49 2.32 -0.15 18.48
C ASN A 49 2.22 1.12 17.59
N PRO A 50 3.12 2.12 17.80
CA PRO A 50 3.15 3.33 16.96
C PRO A 50 3.41 3.06 15.48
N GLY A 51 4.16 1.99 15.15
CA GLY A 51 4.48 1.61 13.78
C GLY A 51 3.31 1.12 12.95
N SER A 52 2.29 0.52 13.57
CA SER A 52 1.11 0.02 12.86
C SER A 52 -0.03 1.05 12.74
N MET A 53 0.18 2.26 13.24
CA MET A 53 -0.78 3.34 13.05
C MET A 53 -1.02 3.59 11.55
N ALA A 54 -2.28 3.71 11.15
CA ALA A 54 -2.74 3.91 9.77
C ALA A 54 -2.45 2.76 8.79
N HIS A 55 -2.30 1.53 9.28
CA HIS A 55 -2.33 0.34 8.42
C HIS A 55 -3.72 0.18 7.77
N PRO A 56 -3.83 -0.24 6.49
CA PRO A 56 -2.76 -0.72 5.60
C PRO A 56 -2.06 0.36 4.77
N GLU A 57 -2.65 1.54 4.63
CA GLU A 57 -2.24 2.51 3.60
C GLU A 57 -1.02 3.37 4.00
N LEU A 58 -0.94 3.82 5.25
CA LEU A 58 0.06 4.79 5.73
C LEU A 58 0.90 4.29 6.91
N CYS A 59 0.85 2.99 7.24
CA CYS A 59 1.67 2.46 8.32
C CYS A 59 3.17 2.48 7.99
N ARG A 60 3.99 2.33 9.03
CA ARG A 60 5.44 2.14 8.86
C ARG A 60 5.71 0.79 8.20
N ARG A 61 6.96 0.63 7.72
CA ARG A 61 7.42 -0.64 7.13
C ARG A 61 7.19 -1.81 8.11
N PRO A 62 6.94 -3.03 7.60
CA PRO A 62 6.78 -4.22 8.42
C PRO A 62 8.00 -4.47 9.31
N CYS A 63 7.75 -4.87 10.56
CA CYS A 63 8.78 -5.25 11.50
C CYS A 63 9.32 -6.65 11.17
N ILE A 64 10.56 -6.71 10.69
CA ILE A 64 11.21 -7.98 10.34
C ILE A 64 11.40 -8.90 11.55
N TYR A 65 11.62 -8.32 12.74
CA TYR A 65 11.78 -9.10 13.98
C TYR A 65 10.45 -9.64 14.47
N PHE A 66 9.36 -8.89 14.30
CA PHE A 66 8.03 -9.38 14.68
C PHE A 66 7.59 -10.50 13.74
N ALA A 67 7.83 -10.33 12.43
CA ALA A 67 7.61 -11.39 11.45
C ALA A 67 8.42 -12.66 11.75
N ALA A 68 9.60 -12.52 12.36
CA ALA A 68 10.44 -13.62 12.82
C ALA A 68 10.12 -14.11 14.26
N GLY A 69 9.13 -13.53 14.95
CA GLY A 69 8.77 -13.88 16.33
C GLY A 69 9.76 -13.44 17.41
N SER A 70 10.69 -12.53 17.10
CA SER A 70 11.80 -12.10 17.96
C SER A 70 11.82 -10.60 18.27
N CYS A 71 10.73 -9.86 18.01
CA CYS A 71 10.66 -8.44 18.32
C CYS A 71 10.66 -8.20 19.84
N ALA A 72 11.75 -7.64 20.37
CA ALA A 72 11.86 -7.28 21.78
C ALA A 72 11.14 -5.97 22.15
N ASN A 73 10.80 -5.12 21.16
CA ASN A 73 10.22 -3.80 21.42
C ASN A 73 8.72 -3.82 21.74
N GLY A 74 8.03 -4.95 21.50
CA GLY A 74 6.62 -5.13 21.82
C GLY A 74 5.73 -3.99 21.32
N SER A 75 4.93 -3.43 22.22
CA SER A 75 4.01 -2.31 21.94
C SER A 75 4.70 -0.96 21.69
N ALA A 76 5.99 -0.83 21.99
CA ALA A 76 6.77 0.37 21.71
C ALA A 76 7.48 0.31 20.34
N CYS A 77 7.32 -0.76 19.57
CA CYS A 77 7.96 -0.91 18.27
C CYS A 77 7.50 0.18 17.28
N GLY A 78 8.46 0.87 16.66
CA GLY A 78 8.18 1.85 15.61
C GLY A 78 7.91 1.25 14.23
N TYR A 79 7.87 -0.08 14.10
CA TYR A 79 7.61 -0.80 12.86
C TYR A 79 6.28 -1.53 12.93
N CYS A 80 5.60 -1.66 11.80
CA CYS A 80 4.26 -2.25 11.75
C CYS A 80 4.31 -3.74 12.06
N HIS A 81 3.45 -4.21 12.96
CA HIS A 81 3.31 -5.63 13.34
C HIS A 81 2.15 -6.32 12.62
N LEU A 82 1.38 -5.60 11.81
CA LEU A 82 0.26 -6.16 11.04
C LEU A 82 0.74 -6.87 9.77
N SER A 83 -0.10 -7.75 9.23
CA SER A 83 0.19 -8.49 8.00
C SER A 83 0.25 -7.55 6.81
N HIS A 84 1.25 -7.69 5.95
CA HIS A 84 1.33 -6.94 4.69
C HIS A 84 1.38 -7.91 3.53
N GLU A 85 0.42 -7.80 2.63
CA GLU A 85 0.32 -8.68 1.45
C GLU A 85 1.39 -8.36 0.41
N HIS A 86 1.79 -7.09 0.32
CA HIS A 86 2.76 -6.62 -0.66
C HIS A 86 3.93 -5.90 -0.02
N ARG A 87 5.14 -6.25 -0.47
CA ARG A 87 6.31 -5.41 -0.24
C ARG A 87 6.19 -4.18 -1.13
N PRO A 88 6.19 -2.95 -0.59
CA PRO A 88 6.15 -1.75 -1.42
C PRO A 88 7.33 -1.76 -2.40
N SER A 89 7.05 -1.39 -3.65
CA SER A 89 8.07 -1.31 -4.69
C SER A 89 9.13 -0.31 -4.27
N HIS A 90 10.36 -0.77 -4.08
CA HIS A 90 11.46 0.12 -3.76
C HIS A 90 12.02 0.67 -5.07
N LEU A 91 11.96 1.99 -5.24
CA LEU A 91 12.65 2.65 -6.34
C LEU A 91 14.14 2.30 -6.27
N ASP A 92 14.75 1.93 -7.39
CA ASP A 92 16.20 1.74 -7.43
C ASP A 92 16.94 3.08 -7.26
N ARG A 93 18.27 3.02 -7.16
CA ARG A 93 19.07 4.24 -6.98
C ARG A 93 18.87 5.23 -8.12
N ARG A 94 18.82 4.76 -9.37
CA ARG A 94 18.69 5.62 -10.56
C ARG A 94 17.36 6.38 -10.55
N HIS A 95 16.26 5.70 -10.22
CA HIS A 95 14.94 6.32 -10.13
C HIS A 95 14.86 7.33 -8.97
N ARG A 96 15.49 7.05 -7.83
CA ARG A 96 15.57 8.03 -6.73
C ARG A 96 16.40 9.25 -7.11
N ASP A 97 17.57 9.04 -7.73
CA ASP A 97 18.46 10.12 -8.17
C ASP A 97 17.75 11.00 -9.23
N MET A 98 16.97 10.40 -10.12
CA MET A 98 16.13 11.14 -11.08
C MET A 98 15.09 12.00 -10.36
N LEU A 99 14.32 11.43 -9.43
CA LEU A 99 13.30 12.16 -8.68
C LEU A 99 13.88 13.28 -7.82
N SER A 100 15.07 13.09 -7.23
CA SER A 100 15.71 14.11 -6.41
C SER A 100 16.25 15.30 -7.21
N ASN A 101 16.44 15.11 -8.53
CA ASN A 101 16.91 16.18 -9.43
C ASN A 101 15.77 16.96 -10.07
N LEU A 102 14.52 16.54 -9.88
CA LEU A 102 13.36 17.31 -10.34
C LEU A 102 13.19 18.56 -9.47
N SER A 103 12.85 19.67 -10.12
CA SER A 103 12.31 20.81 -9.41
C SER A 103 11.02 20.45 -8.69
N GLU A 104 10.65 21.23 -7.68
CA GLU A 104 9.42 21.00 -6.93
C GLU A 104 8.19 20.91 -7.85
N THR A 105 8.16 21.70 -8.91
CA THR A 105 7.04 21.82 -9.85
C THR A 105 6.93 20.62 -10.75
N GLU A 106 8.05 20.15 -11.30
CA GLU A 106 8.14 18.92 -12.08
C GLU A 106 7.73 17.71 -11.23
N CYS A 107 8.18 17.67 -9.98
CA CYS A 107 7.81 16.61 -9.04
C CYS A 107 6.29 16.62 -8.78
N LEU A 108 5.71 17.78 -8.48
CA LEU A 108 4.28 17.92 -8.25
C LEU A 108 3.45 17.60 -9.50
N ALA A 109 3.88 18.04 -10.68
CA ALA A 109 3.21 17.72 -11.95
C ALA A 109 3.17 16.22 -12.22
N LEU A 110 4.23 15.48 -11.85
CA LEU A 110 4.26 14.03 -11.95
C LEU A 110 3.40 13.33 -10.88
N LEU A 111 3.38 13.84 -9.65
CA LEU A 111 2.70 13.20 -8.52
C LEU A 111 1.20 13.47 -8.49
N LEU A 112 0.73 14.65 -8.91
CA LEU A 112 -0.67 15.07 -8.81
C LEU A 112 -1.67 14.06 -9.41
N PRO A 113 -1.48 13.53 -10.64
CA PRO A 113 -2.40 12.53 -11.20
C PRO A 113 -2.48 11.26 -10.34
N VAL A 114 -1.34 10.84 -9.79
CA VAL A 114 -1.24 9.66 -8.93
C VAL A 114 -1.94 9.91 -7.59
N LEU A 115 -1.77 11.10 -7.01
CA LEU A 115 -2.40 11.47 -5.75
C LEU A 115 -3.93 11.54 -5.86
N ARG A 116 -4.46 12.11 -6.96
CA ARG A 116 -5.91 12.13 -7.23
C ARG A 116 -6.47 10.71 -7.36
N CYS A 117 -5.85 9.90 -8.23
CA CYS A 117 -6.25 8.51 -8.42
C CYS A 117 -6.20 7.72 -7.11
N ARG A 118 -5.18 7.98 -6.27
CA ARG A 118 -5.08 7.35 -4.96
C ARG A 118 -6.18 7.79 -4.00
N ALA A 119 -6.46 9.08 -3.90
CA ALA A 119 -7.53 9.60 -3.05
C ALA A 119 -8.90 9.01 -3.42
N GLU A 120 -9.17 8.84 -4.71
CA GLU A 120 -10.37 8.14 -5.19
C GLU A 120 -10.37 6.67 -4.77
N SER A 121 -9.27 5.96 -5.02
CA SER A 121 -9.17 4.51 -4.73
C SER A 121 -9.30 4.17 -3.24
N THR A 122 -8.91 5.09 -2.36
CA THR A 122 -8.97 4.92 -0.90
C THR A 122 -10.21 5.55 -0.27
N GLY A 123 -11.08 6.17 -1.06
CA GLY A 123 -12.28 6.86 -0.56
C GLY A 123 -11.98 8.14 0.23
N LEU A 124 -10.78 8.69 0.11
CA LEU A 124 -10.33 9.93 0.77
C LEU A 124 -10.48 11.18 -0.11
N ALA A 125 -11.20 11.07 -1.23
CA ALA A 125 -11.30 12.14 -2.21
C ALA A 125 -11.92 13.42 -1.64
N ALA A 126 -12.93 13.29 -0.77
CA ALA A 126 -13.62 14.43 -0.16
C ALA A 126 -12.72 15.17 0.86
N GLU A 127 -11.96 14.41 1.64
CA GLU A 127 -11.02 14.94 2.64
C GLU A 127 -9.77 15.54 1.99
N ALA A 128 -9.37 15.04 0.82
CA ALA A 128 -8.17 15.48 0.12
C ALA A 128 -8.38 16.73 -0.76
N VAL A 129 -9.61 17.20 -0.98
CA VAL A 129 -9.94 18.27 -1.95
C VAL A 129 -9.08 19.52 -1.74
N GLU A 130 -9.02 20.04 -0.51
CA GLU A 130 -8.29 21.28 -0.20
C GLU A 130 -6.79 21.12 -0.46
N VAL A 131 -6.22 19.98 -0.06
CA VAL A 131 -4.79 19.70 -0.26
C VAL A 131 -4.47 19.52 -1.75
N LEU A 132 -5.30 18.78 -2.49
CA LEU A 132 -5.10 18.59 -3.93
C LEU A 132 -5.17 19.94 -4.69
N ALA A 133 -6.12 20.81 -4.33
CA ALA A 133 -6.23 22.15 -4.90
C ALA A 133 -4.97 23.00 -4.61
N LEU A 134 -4.48 22.99 -3.37
CA LEU A 134 -3.24 23.70 -3.01
C LEU A 134 -2.02 23.21 -3.80
N LEU A 135 -1.91 21.90 -4.02
CA LEU A 135 -0.82 21.31 -4.81
C LEU A 135 -0.94 21.70 -6.29
N GLU A 136 -2.15 21.75 -6.83
CA GLU A 136 -2.44 22.19 -8.20
C GLU A 136 -2.06 23.66 -8.42
N ASP A 137 -2.51 24.55 -7.54
CA ASP A 137 -2.16 25.96 -7.60
C ASP A 137 -0.64 26.17 -7.58
N LYS A 138 0.07 25.38 -6.77
CA LYS A 138 1.53 25.42 -6.70
C LYS A 138 2.20 24.97 -8.01
N THR A 139 1.64 23.99 -8.71
CA THR A 139 2.17 23.60 -10.03
C THR A 139 2.03 24.71 -11.06
N VAL A 140 0.89 25.41 -11.08
CA VAL A 140 0.61 26.48 -12.06
C VAL A 140 1.42 27.75 -11.75
N ALA A 141 1.49 28.16 -10.49
CA ALA A 141 2.18 29.38 -10.08
C ALA A 141 3.66 29.39 -10.50
N CYS A 142 4.33 28.25 -10.38
CA CYS A 142 5.73 28.17 -10.75
C CYS A 142 5.97 27.92 -12.25
N ALA A 143 5.02 27.32 -12.98
CA ALA A 143 5.08 27.23 -14.43
C ALA A 143 5.07 28.64 -15.07
N ALA A 144 4.36 29.60 -14.47
CA ALA A 144 4.34 31.00 -14.92
C ALA A 144 5.63 31.79 -14.62
N THR A 145 6.52 31.28 -13.76
CA THR A 145 7.76 31.97 -13.34
C THR A 145 9.00 31.48 -14.11
N SER A 146 8.87 30.40 -14.89
CA SER A 146 9.99 29.74 -15.59
C SER A 146 10.03 30.04 -17.11
N ALA A 147 9.24 31.01 -17.57
CA ALA A 147 9.16 31.48 -18.96
C ALA A 147 9.63 32.93 -19.06
#